data_AF-A0AAD4YLK6-F1
#
_entry.id   AF-A0AAD4YLK6-F1
#
_cell.length_a   1.000
_cell.length_b   1.000
_cell.length_c   1.000
_cell.angle_alpha   90.00
_cell.angle_beta   90.00
_cell.angle_gamma   90.00
#
_symmetry.space_group_name_H-M   'P 1'
#
loop_
_entity.id
_entity.type
_entity.pdbx_description
1 polymer ?
#
loop_
_entity_poly.entity_id
_entity_poly.type
_entity_poly.pdbx_seq_one_letter_code
_entity_poly.pdbx_strand_id
1 'polypeptide(L)'
;MRGQGYDGASNMRGAWNGLQALFLRDCSYAYYVHCFAHQVQLALVSASKEVATIWLFFLSLNSIVNVIRASPKCHTELQVAQSMNIVELLITGERETGRGANQIGTLHRPGATRWSTSHYDSVCDLIEMYDAICTVLENIKEDRSTGSLRGEATGGYNAIRQFEFVFILHLLKEIMGLTDILCRELQHRSQDIMNAMNLVGTTKDILEKLRLNGSETFIGKVDLFCKKHDIDMPNMNTQYKVGTGRSCLVSKRTILQLSIITTLTYSMMQ
;
A
#
# COMPACT_ATOMS: atom_id res chain seq x y z
N MET A 1 12.64 -29.10 -22.91
CA MET A 1 11.37 -28.35 -23.07
C MET A 1 11.74 -26.88 -23.31
N ARG A 2 11.13 -26.18 -24.29
CA ARG A 2 11.35 -24.73 -24.53
C ARG A 2 10.07 -23.99 -24.16
N GLY A 3 10.19 -22.88 -23.44
CA GLY A 3 9.05 -22.09 -22.95
C GLY A 3 9.24 -20.60 -23.20
N GLN A 4 8.13 -19.87 -23.21
CA GLN A 4 8.03 -18.43 -23.37
C GLN A 4 7.40 -17.86 -22.09
N GLY A 5 8.10 -16.98 -21.38
CA GLY A 5 7.63 -16.41 -20.11
C GLY A 5 7.47 -14.89 -20.19
N TYR A 6 6.25 -14.40 -20.35
CA TYR A 6 5.95 -12.95 -20.45
C TYR A 6 4.63 -12.60 -19.75
N ASP A 7 4.29 -11.31 -19.70
CA ASP A 7 3.01 -10.85 -19.16
C ASP A 7 1.82 -11.18 -20.07
N GLY A 8 0.63 -10.84 -19.60
CA GLY A 8 -0.64 -11.11 -20.27
C GLY A 8 -1.11 -9.98 -21.18
N ALA A 9 -0.26 -8.97 -21.46
CA ALA A 9 -0.65 -7.84 -22.30
C ALA A 9 -1.01 -8.33 -23.72
N SER A 10 -1.90 -7.61 -24.39
CA SER A 10 -2.37 -7.97 -25.74
C SER A 10 -1.23 -8.12 -26.74
N ASN A 11 -0.19 -7.29 -26.63
CA ASN A 11 1.00 -7.37 -27.47
C ASN A 11 1.87 -8.60 -27.17
N MET A 12 1.72 -9.23 -26.00
CA MET A 12 2.47 -10.43 -25.59
C MET A 12 1.67 -11.71 -25.85
N ARG A 13 0.44 -11.80 -25.33
CA ARG A 13 -0.45 -12.98 -25.39
C ARG A 13 -1.42 -12.98 -26.59
N GLY A 14 -1.43 -11.92 -27.40
CA GLY A 14 -2.39 -11.78 -28.50
C GLY A 14 -2.33 -12.92 -29.51
N ALA A 15 -3.50 -13.47 -29.87
CA ALA A 15 -3.62 -14.67 -30.70
C ALA A 15 -3.14 -14.50 -32.16
N TRP A 16 -3.15 -13.26 -32.68
CA TRP A 16 -2.87 -12.98 -34.10
C TRP A 16 -1.52 -12.30 -34.31
N ASN A 17 -1.28 -11.23 -33.54
CA ASN A 17 -0.10 -10.35 -33.66
C ASN A 17 0.67 -10.21 -32.34
N GLY A 18 0.32 -10.99 -31.31
CA GLY A 18 1.08 -10.99 -30.06
C GLY A 18 2.41 -11.72 -30.23
N LEU A 19 3.40 -11.38 -29.40
CA LEU A 19 4.71 -12.02 -29.40
C LEU A 19 4.60 -13.54 -29.31
N GLN A 20 3.68 -14.06 -28.47
CA GLN A 20 3.39 -15.49 -28.37
C GLN A 20 3.00 -16.10 -29.72
N ALA A 21 2.08 -15.47 -30.45
CA ALA A 21 1.60 -15.96 -31.73
C ALA A 21 2.69 -15.90 -32.82
N LEU A 22 3.50 -14.85 -32.81
CA LEU A 22 4.65 -14.72 -33.71
C LEU A 22 5.69 -15.80 -33.44
N PHE A 23 6.06 -16.02 -32.18
CA PHE A 23 7.06 -17.00 -31.81
C PHE A 23 6.58 -18.45 -32.06
N LEU A 24 5.29 -18.72 -31.93
CA LEU A 24 4.70 -20.02 -32.28
C LEU A 24 4.77 -20.34 -33.77
N ARG A 25 4.88 -19.34 -34.66
CA ARG A 25 5.11 -19.56 -36.11
C ARG A 25 6.51 -20.12 -36.37
N ASP A 26 7.50 -19.68 -35.60
CA ASP A 26 8.89 -20.12 -35.73
C ASP A 26 9.17 -21.38 -34.89
N CYS A 27 8.51 -21.53 -33.74
CA CYS A 27 8.67 -22.64 -32.82
C CYS A 27 7.32 -23.11 -32.25
N SER A 28 6.67 -24.03 -32.95
CA SER A 28 5.34 -24.57 -32.60
C SER A 28 5.29 -25.30 -31.26
N TYR A 29 6.41 -25.79 -30.75
CA TYR A 29 6.51 -26.54 -29.49
C TYR A 29 6.80 -25.65 -28.26
N ALA A 30 6.88 -24.33 -28.43
CA ALA A 30 7.22 -23.41 -27.34
C ALA A 30 5.99 -23.11 -26.46
N TYR A 31 6.02 -23.55 -25.20
CA TYR A 31 4.92 -23.36 -24.26
C TYR A 31 4.87 -21.94 -23.71
N TYR A 32 3.71 -21.28 -23.76
CA TYR A 32 3.50 -20.01 -23.08
C TYR A 32 3.23 -20.22 -21.59
N VAL A 33 3.98 -19.51 -20.76
CA VAL A 33 3.78 -19.42 -19.31
C VAL A 33 3.54 -17.95 -18.97
N HIS A 34 2.42 -17.67 -18.31
CA HIS A 34 2.12 -16.33 -17.84
C HIS A 34 3.01 -16.00 -16.64
N CYS A 35 3.63 -14.82 -16.62
CA CYS A 35 4.47 -14.36 -15.52
C CYS A 35 3.74 -14.45 -14.16
N PHE A 36 4.26 -15.28 -13.25
CA PHE A 36 3.67 -15.48 -11.93
C PHE A 36 3.63 -14.21 -11.08
N ALA A 37 4.70 -13.40 -11.10
CA ALA A 37 4.71 -12.11 -10.41
C ALA A 37 3.61 -11.16 -10.93
N HIS A 38 3.35 -11.18 -12.25
CA HIS A 38 2.24 -10.41 -12.82
C HIS A 38 0.87 -10.97 -12.39
N GLN A 39 0.73 -12.29 -12.28
CA GLN A 39 -0.49 -12.93 -11.79
C GLN A 39 -0.79 -12.57 -10.33
N VAL A 40 0.19 -12.68 -9.44
CA VAL A 40 0.09 -12.24 -8.04
C VAL A 40 -0.36 -10.78 -8.00
N GLN A 41 0.22 -9.95 -8.87
CA GLN A 41 -0.13 -8.54 -8.90
C GLN A 41 -1.57 -8.26 -9.34
N LEU A 42 -2.06 -8.97 -10.35
CA LEU A 42 -3.45 -8.84 -10.79
C LEU A 42 -4.43 -9.31 -9.71
N ALA A 43 -4.11 -10.40 -9.00
CA ALA A 43 -4.93 -10.91 -7.90
C ALA A 43 -5.04 -9.88 -6.77
N LEU A 44 -3.91 -9.29 -6.35
CA LEU A 44 -3.89 -8.25 -5.31
C LEU A 44 -4.75 -7.03 -5.71
N VAL A 45 -4.65 -6.59 -6.97
CA VAL A 45 -5.45 -5.46 -7.49
C VAL A 45 -6.94 -5.80 -7.47
N SER A 46 -7.31 -6.99 -7.92
CA SER A 46 -8.70 -7.43 -7.95
C SER A 46 -9.29 -7.48 -6.54
N ALA A 47 -8.59 -8.15 -5.62
CA ALA A 47 -8.98 -8.26 -4.21
C ALA A 47 -9.14 -6.88 -3.55
N SER A 48 -8.21 -5.96 -3.81
CA SER A 48 -8.25 -4.60 -3.24
C SER A 48 -9.45 -3.79 -3.72
N LYS A 49 -9.91 -4.00 -4.97
CA LYS A 49 -11.05 -3.27 -5.54
C LYS A 49 -12.40 -3.76 -4.99
N GLU A 50 -12.47 -5.01 -4.55
CA GLU A 50 -13.68 -5.58 -3.96
C GLU A 50 -13.94 -5.08 -2.53
N VAL A 51 -12.92 -4.51 -1.90
CA VAL A 51 -12.99 -3.98 -0.53
C VAL A 51 -13.15 -2.45 -0.57
N ALA A 52 -14.39 -1.99 -0.33
CA ALA A 52 -14.75 -0.57 -0.43
C ALA A 52 -13.86 0.37 0.42
N THR A 53 -13.46 -0.05 1.61
CA THR A 53 -12.59 0.75 2.50
C THR A 53 -11.18 0.94 1.94
N ILE A 54 -10.62 -0.08 1.28
CA ILE A 54 -9.31 0.02 0.61
C ILE A 54 -9.41 0.92 -0.60
N TRP A 55 -10.50 0.82 -1.36
CA TRP A 55 -10.75 1.71 -2.47
C TRP A 55 -10.84 3.17 -2.00
N LEU A 56 -11.57 3.44 -0.92
CA LEU A 56 -11.65 4.78 -0.30
C LEU A 56 -10.28 5.26 0.19
N PHE A 57 -9.48 4.38 0.80
CA PHE A 57 -8.10 4.69 1.20
C PHE A 57 -7.28 5.15 -0.01
N PHE A 58 -7.27 4.40 -1.11
CA PHE A 58 -6.51 4.77 -2.31
C PHE A 58 -7.06 6.04 -2.97
N LEU A 59 -8.36 6.31 -2.87
CA LEU A 59 -8.93 7.58 -3.34
C LEU A 59 -8.37 8.76 -2.53
N SER A 60 -8.38 8.66 -1.20
CA SER A 60 -7.81 9.67 -0.30
C SER A 60 -6.31 9.83 -0.51
N LEU A 61 -5.55 8.73 -0.63
CA LEU A 61 -4.12 8.76 -0.91
C LEU A 61 -3.83 9.50 -2.22
N ASN A 62 -4.55 9.18 -3.30
CA ASN A 62 -4.38 9.87 -4.57
C ASN A 62 -4.69 11.37 -4.47
N SER A 63 -5.71 11.75 -3.71
CA SER A 63 -6.02 13.17 -3.47
C SER A 63 -4.88 13.87 -2.73
N ILE A 64 -4.35 13.29 -1.65
CA ILE A 64 -3.19 13.82 -0.91
C ILE A 64 -1.97 13.99 -1.83
N VAL A 65 -1.65 12.95 -2.59
CA VAL A 65 -0.54 12.97 -3.55
C VAL A 65 -0.73 14.08 -4.58
N ASN A 66 -1.94 14.23 -5.13
CA ASN A 66 -2.24 15.25 -6.13
C ASN A 66 -2.12 16.66 -5.54
N VAL A 67 -2.60 16.90 -4.31
CA VAL A 67 -2.49 18.19 -3.62
C VAL A 67 -1.01 18.56 -3.43
N ILE A 68 -0.21 17.64 -2.91
CA ILE A 68 1.24 17.85 -2.69
C ILE A 68 1.96 18.12 -4.02
N ARG A 69 1.54 17.45 -5.09
CA ARG A 69 2.14 17.59 -6.43
C ARG A 69 1.52 18.72 -7.26
N ALA A 70 0.48 19.39 -6.75
CA ALA A 70 -0.26 20.41 -7.50
C ALA A 70 0.61 21.63 -7.82
N SER A 71 1.63 21.91 -7.00
CA SER A 71 2.59 22.97 -7.28
C SER A 71 4.02 22.61 -6.84
N PRO A 72 5.05 23.16 -7.52
CA PRO A 72 6.44 23.03 -7.07
C PRO A 72 6.67 23.58 -5.65
N LYS A 73 5.88 24.58 -5.22
CA LYS A 73 5.93 25.15 -3.87
C LYS A 73 5.63 24.07 -2.82
N CYS A 74 4.54 23.32 -2.98
CA CYS A 74 4.14 22.27 -2.04
C CYS A 74 5.18 21.14 -1.99
N HIS A 75 5.79 20.80 -3.13
CA HIS A 75 6.87 19.82 -3.18
C HIS A 75 8.11 20.29 -2.41
N THR A 76 8.51 21.55 -2.57
CA THR A 76 9.64 22.13 -1.81
C THR A 76 9.32 22.18 -0.31
N GLU A 77 8.10 22.57 0.06
CA GLU A 77 7.65 22.58 1.46
C GLU A 77 7.69 21.17 2.07
N LEU A 78 7.30 20.14 1.32
CA LEU A 78 7.42 18.75 1.75
C LEU A 78 8.87 18.36 2.02
N GLN A 79 9.79 18.70 1.12
CA GLN A 79 11.21 18.39 1.28
C GLN A 79 11.83 19.11 2.49
N VAL A 80 11.43 20.37 2.73
CA VAL A 80 11.86 21.15 3.89
C VAL A 80 11.31 20.52 5.18
N ALA A 81 10.01 20.22 5.24
CA ALA A 81 9.40 19.59 6.40
C ALA A 81 10.00 18.19 6.68
N GLN A 82 10.26 17.41 5.64
CA GLN A 82 10.93 16.12 5.76
C GLN A 82 12.34 16.27 6.34
N SER A 83 13.12 17.25 5.85
CA SER A 83 14.45 17.53 6.37
C SER A 83 14.41 17.94 7.85
N MET A 84 13.43 18.75 8.26
CA MET A 84 13.27 19.17 9.66
C MET A 84 12.95 17.96 10.56
N ASN A 85 12.01 17.12 10.16
CA ASN A 85 11.64 15.93 10.92
C ASN A 85 12.81 14.96 11.04
N ILE A 86 13.60 14.78 9.97
CA ILE A 86 14.81 13.95 10.02
C ILE A 86 15.80 14.49 11.05
N VAL A 87 16.04 15.80 11.07
CA VAL A 87 16.95 16.43 12.03
C VAL A 87 16.44 16.24 13.46
N GLU A 88 15.14 16.43 13.69
CA GLU A 88 14.52 16.19 15.00
C GLU A 88 14.70 14.74 15.46
N LEU A 89 14.41 13.76 14.59
CA LEU A 89 14.59 12.33 14.90
C LEU A 89 16.05 11.94 15.17
N LEU A 90 17.01 12.63 14.55
CA LEU A 90 18.44 12.45 14.85
C LEU A 90 18.80 13.03 16.22
N ILE A 91 18.21 14.17 16.60
CA ILE A 91 18.42 14.82 17.91
C ILE A 91 17.82 13.97 19.03
N THR A 92 16.63 13.40 18.82
CA THR A 92 15.96 12.54 19.82
C THR A 92 16.55 11.12 19.89
N GLY A 93 17.44 10.76 18.95
CA GLY A 93 18.03 9.43 18.87
C GLY A 93 17.10 8.36 18.31
N GLU A 94 15.95 8.74 17.74
CA GLU A 94 15.03 7.82 17.05
C GLU A 94 15.56 7.37 15.67
N ARG A 95 16.55 8.09 15.12
CA ARG A 95 17.26 7.70 13.90
C ARG A 95 18.77 7.77 14.08
N GLU A 96 19.47 6.86 13.42
CA GLU A 96 20.93 6.85 13.35
C GLU A 96 21.44 7.55 12.07
N THR A 97 22.71 7.96 12.10
CA THR A 97 23.41 8.45 10.91
C THR A 97 24.12 7.32 10.20
N GLY A 98 24.13 7.34 8.87
CA GLY A 98 24.74 6.28 8.07
C GLY A 98 24.84 6.63 6.59
N ARG A 99 25.72 5.96 5.86
CA ARG A 99 25.91 6.22 4.42
C ARG A 99 24.63 5.84 3.66
N GLY A 100 24.00 6.84 3.04
CA GLY A 100 22.73 6.65 2.33
C GLY A 100 21.49 6.65 3.23
N ALA A 101 21.62 6.84 4.54
CA ALA A 101 20.49 7.03 5.45
C ALA A 101 19.93 8.45 5.32
N ASN A 102 18.67 8.64 5.73
CA ASN A 102 18.05 9.96 5.86
C ASN A 102 17.98 10.79 4.56
N GLN A 103 17.88 10.13 3.41
CA GLN A 103 17.70 10.81 2.13
C GLN A 103 16.33 11.50 2.08
N ILE A 104 16.31 12.72 1.55
CA ILE A 104 15.07 13.43 1.23
C ILE A 104 14.42 12.70 0.06
N GLY A 105 13.16 12.32 0.23
CA GLY A 105 12.38 11.53 -0.72
C GLY A 105 11.37 12.38 -1.48
N THR A 106 10.63 11.71 -2.36
CA THR A 106 9.46 12.28 -3.04
C THR A 106 8.32 11.30 -2.89
N LEU A 107 7.11 11.81 -2.66
CA LEU A 107 5.92 10.99 -2.62
C LEU A 107 5.61 10.41 -4.01
N HIS A 108 5.74 9.09 -4.13
CA HIS A 108 5.39 8.35 -5.33
C HIS A 108 3.90 8.47 -5.60
N ARG A 109 3.56 8.44 -6.90
CA ARG A 109 2.17 8.42 -7.33
C ARG A 109 1.71 6.96 -7.47
N PRO A 110 0.56 6.59 -6.90
CA PRO A 110 -0.05 5.30 -7.16
C PRO A 110 -0.33 5.16 -8.67
N GLY A 111 0.33 4.19 -9.32
CA GLY A 111 0.29 4.01 -10.77
C GLY A 111 -0.60 2.84 -11.19
N ALA A 112 -1.49 3.08 -12.16
CA ALA A 112 -2.45 2.07 -12.65
C ALA A 112 -1.78 0.86 -13.35
N THR A 113 -0.59 1.02 -13.92
CA THR A 113 0.08 0.00 -14.74
C THR A 113 1.10 -0.86 -13.98
N ARG A 114 1.57 -0.42 -12.80
CA ARG A 114 2.53 -1.15 -11.96
C ARG A 114 2.12 -1.07 -10.51
N TRP A 115 0.95 -1.62 -10.23
CA TRP A 115 0.24 -1.38 -8.97
C TRP A 115 1.05 -1.83 -7.73
N SER A 116 1.79 -2.95 -7.73
CA SER A 116 2.52 -3.41 -6.53
C SER A 116 3.54 -2.37 -6.13
N THR A 117 4.52 -2.15 -7.00
CA THR A 117 5.69 -1.35 -6.64
C THR A 117 5.28 0.10 -6.44
N SER A 118 4.54 0.70 -7.38
CA SER A 118 4.17 2.12 -7.23
C SER A 118 3.20 2.39 -6.08
N HIS A 119 2.24 1.50 -5.79
CA HIS A 119 1.35 1.70 -4.63
C HIS A 119 2.06 1.35 -3.33
N TYR A 120 2.93 0.35 -3.31
CA TYR A 120 3.72 -0.02 -2.13
C TYR A 120 4.70 1.09 -1.77
N ASP A 121 5.43 1.62 -2.75
CA ASP A 121 6.30 2.79 -2.60
C ASP A 121 5.49 3.98 -2.08
N SER A 122 4.32 4.27 -2.66
CA SER A 122 3.45 5.36 -2.18
C SER A 122 2.98 5.17 -0.73
N VAL A 123 2.70 3.92 -0.32
CA VAL A 123 2.33 3.58 1.07
C VAL A 123 3.52 3.72 2.01
N CYS A 124 4.70 3.25 1.61
CA CYS A 124 5.94 3.39 2.37
C CYS A 124 6.30 4.86 2.57
N ASP A 125 6.29 5.63 1.48
CA ASP A 125 6.52 7.07 1.46
C ASP A 125 5.58 7.82 2.39
N LEU A 126 4.28 7.48 2.36
CA LEU A 126 3.28 8.12 3.21
C LEU A 126 3.55 7.88 4.69
N ILE A 127 4.01 6.68 5.07
CA ILE A 127 4.40 6.36 6.45
C ILE A 127 5.69 7.10 6.82
N GLU A 128 6.68 7.12 5.93
CA GLU A 128 7.97 7.75 6.20
C GLU A 128 7.91 9.28 6.27
N MET A 129 7.02 9.88 5.48
CA MET A 129 6.84 11.34 5.38
C MET A 129 5.58 11.82 6.10
N TYR A 130 4.99 11.01 6.98
CA TYR A 130 3.67 11.27 7.58
C TYR A 130 3.55 12.67 8.20
N ASP A 131 4.49 13.04 9.07
CA ASP A 131 4.49 14.34 9.76
C ASP A 131 4.70 15.52 8.78
N ALA A 132 5.57 15.33 7.79
CA ALA A 132 5.83 16.33 6.76
C ALA A 132 4.59 16.57 5.89
N ILE A 133 3.88 15.49 5.54
CA ILE A 133 2.63 15.53 4.79
C ILE A 133 1.54 16.23 5.59
N CYS A 134 1.39 15.93 6.88
CA CYS A 134 0.44 16.63 7.76
C CYS A 134 0.74 18.13 7.81
N THR A 135 2.00 18.51 7.96
CA THR A 135 2.45 19.92 7.99
C THR A 135 2.10 20.65 6.69
N VAL A 136 2.41 20.05 5.53
CA VAL A 136 2.11 20.66 4.23
C VAL A 136 0.60 20.79 4.00
N LEU A 137 -0.18 19.75 4.32
CA LEU A 137 -1.64 19.79 4.19
C LEU A 137 -2.26 20.86 5.10
N GLU A 138 -1.75 21.02 6.32
CA GLU A 138 -2.19 22.05 7.25
C GLU A 138 -1.84 23.46 6.76
N ASN A 139 -0.63 23.67 6.24
CA ASN A 139 -0.24 24.95 5.64
C ASN A 139 -1.13 25.32 4.46
N ILE A 140 -1.47 24.36 3.59
CA ILE A 140 -2.36 24.61 2.43
C ILE A 140 -3.79 24.90 2.90
N LYS A 141 -4.25 24.27 3.99
CA LYS A 141 -5.56 24.53 4.60
C LYS A 141 -5.70 26.00 5.04
N GLU A 142 -4.62 26.57 5.59
CA GLU A 142 -4.58 27.95 6.09
C GLU A 142 -4.22 28.99 5.00
N ASP A 143 -3.65 28.57 3.86
CA ASP A 143 -3.26 29.47 2.76
C ASP A 143 -4.50 30.06 2.02
N ARG A 144 -4.39 31.30 1.54
CA ARG A 144 -5.42 32.00 0.72
C ARG A 144 -5.47 31.50 -0.74
N SER A 145 -5.10 30.24 -0.97
CA SER A 145 -5.08 29.60 -2.29
C SER A 145 -6.49 29.33 -2.86
N THR A 146 -6.57 28.81 -4.09
CA THR A 146 -7.82 28.46 -4.77
C THR A 146 -8.70 27.56 -3.89
N GLY A 147 -10.00 27.88 -3.75
CA GLY A 147 -10.92 27.17 -2.85
C GLY A 147 -10.99 25.65 -3.06
N SER A 148 -10.78 25.15 -4.29
CA SER A 148 -10.75 23.72 -4.60
C SER A 148 -9.55 23.00 -3.95
N LEU A 149 -8.34 23.57 -4.08
CA LEU A 149 -7.13 22.98 -3.52
C LEU A 149 -7.19 22.95 -1.98
N ARG A 150 -7.73 24.02 -1.38
CA ARG A 150 -7.97 24.08 0.08
C ARG A 150 -8.96 23.00 0.52
N GLY A 151 -10.03 22.77 -0.24
CA GLY A 151 -11.00 21.71 0.03
C GLY A 151 -10.37 20.31 -0.01
N GLU A 152 -9.56 20.04 -1.04
CA GLU A 152 -8.83 18.77 -1.16
C GLU A 152 -7.79 18.59 -0.05
N ALA A 153 -7.03 19.63 0.29
CA ALA A 153 -6.08 19.59 1.40
C ALA A 153 -6.77 19.35 2.75
N THR A 154 -7.91 20.00 2.99
CA THR A 154 -8.73 19.79 4.19
C THR A 154 -9.24 18.35 4.26
N GLY A 155 -9.76 17.83 3.13
CA GLY A 155 -10.22 16.44 3.03
C GLY A 155 -9.09 15.45 3.28
N GLY A 156 -7.92 15.67 2.68
CA GLY A 156 -6.72 14.87 2.87
C GLY A 156 -6.21 14.89 4.31
N TYR A 157 -6.12 16.07 4.93
CA TYR A 157 -5.71 16.23 6.33
C TYR A 157 -6.67 15.52 7.29
N ASN A 158 -7.97 15.66 7.08
CA ASN A 158 -8.96 14.97 7.90
C ASN A 158 -8.89 13.46 7.72
N ALA A 159 -8.66 12.98 6.49
CA ALA A 159 -8.57 11.56 6.18
C ALA A 159 -7.32 10.91 6.81
N ILE A 160 -6.14 11.51 6.63
CA ILE A 160 -4.87 10.96 7.14
C ILE A 160 -4.87 10.84 8.67
N ARG A 161 -5.57 11.76 9.36
CA ARG A 161 -5.75 11.77 10.82
C ARG A 161 -6.81 10.77 11.33
N GLN A 162 -7.52 10.05 10.47
CA GLN A 162 -8.45 9.01 10.91
C GLN A 162 -7.73 7.71 11.23
N PHE A 163 -8.06 7.10 12.36
CA PHE A 163 -7.59 5.75 12.71
C PHE A 163 -7.82 4.72 11.59
N GLU A 164 -8.97 4.78 10.90
CA GLU A 164 -9.29 3.84 9.82
C GLU A 164 -8.31 3.96 8.64
N PHE A 165 -7.89 5.18 8.31
CA PHE A 165 -6.89 5.43 7.28
C PHE A 165 -5.53 4.89 7.70
N VAL A 166 -5.07 5.19 8.92
CA VAL A 166 -3.81 4.70 9.48
C VAL A 166 -3.78 3.17 9.57
N PHE A 167 -4.88 2.57 10.01
CA PHE A 167 -5.00 1.11 10.08
C PHE A 167 -4.82 0.47 8.71
N ILE A 168 -5.52 0.98 7.67
CA ILE A 168 -5.41 0.47 6.31
C ILE A 168 -4.01 0.74 5.75
N LEU A 169 -3.42 1.90 6.04
CA LEU A 169 -2.06 2.25 5.64
C LEU A 169 -1.04 1.22 6.13
N HIS A 170 -1.09 0.87 7.42
CA HIS A 170 -0.21 -0.14 8.01
C HIS A 170 -0.52 -1.55 7.51
N LEU A 171 -1.80 -1.89 7.33
CA LEU A 171 -2.21 -3.19 6.81
C LEU A 171 -1.68 -3.41 5.39
N LEU A 172 -1.83 -2.40 4.53
CA LEU A 172 -1.32 -2.43 3.17
C LEU A 172 0.20 -2.48 3.14
N LYS A 173 0.92 -1.79 4.04
CA LYS A 173 2.38 -1.92 4.13
C LYS A 173 2.82 -3.37 4.37
N GLU A 174 2.19 -4.07 5.30
CA GLU A 174 2.55 -5.46 5.61
C GLU A 174 2.19 -6.41 4.45
N ILE A 175 0.95 -6.36 3.95
CA ILE A 175 0.48 -7.25 2.87
C ILE A 175 1.27 -6.98 1.58
N MET A 176 1.37 -5.72 1.18
CA MET A 176 2.03 -5.36 -0.08
C MET A 176 3.53 -5.62 0.00
N GLY A 177 4.16 -5.41 1.16
CA GLY A 177 5.57 -5.74 1.37
C GLY A 177 5.86 -7.23 1.20
N LEU A 178 5.01 -8.10 1.74
CA LEU A 178 5.14 -9.56 1.52
C LEU A 178 4.97 -9.93 0.05
N THR A 179 3.98 -9.35 -0.63
CA THR A 179 3.77 -9.63 -2.06
C THR A 179 4.86 -9.05 -2.95
N ASP A 180 5.47 -7.93 -2.58
CA ASP A 180 6.58 -7.34 -3.32
C ASP A 180 7.82 -8.23 -3.24
N ILE A 181 8.14 -8.73 -2.03
CA ILE A 181 9.19 -9.73 -1.83
C ILE A 181 8.92 -10.96 -2.69
N LEU A 182 7.73 -11.55 -2.61
CA LEU A 182 7.36 -12.71 -3.42
C LEU A 182 7.52 -12.41 -4.93
N CYS A 183 7.01 -11.28 -5.41
CA CYS A 183 7.12 -10.89 -6.82
C CYS A 183 8.57 -10.78 -7.28
N ARG A 184 9.44 -10.18 -6.45
CA ARG A 184 10.87 -10.03 -6.76
C ARG A 184 11.59 -11.36 -6.79
N GLU A 185 11.33 -12.24 -5.83
CA GLU A 185 11.92 -13.58 -5.79
C GLU A 185 11.45 -14.44 -6.99
N LEU A 186 10.16 -14.37 -7.35
CA LEU A 186 9.62 -15.06 -8.54
C LEU A 186 10.22 -14.57 -9.86
N GLN A 187 10.75 -13.35 -9.90
CA GLN A 187 11.42 -12.77 -11.07
C GLN A 187 12.93 -13.02 -11.10
N HIS A 188 13.48 -13.66 -10.07
CA HIS A 188 14.91 -13.92 -9.99
C HIS A 188 15.37 -14.88 -11.10
N ARG A 189 16.53 -14.62 -11.73
CA ARG A 189 16.99 -15.37 -12.91
C ARG A 189 17.29 -16.84 -12.65
N SER A 190 17.68 -17.18 -11.42
CA SER A 190 18.00 -18.54 -11.01
C SER A 190 16.80 -19.29 -10.44
N GLN A 191 15.58 -18.76 -10.59
CA GLN A 191 14.40 -19.34 -10.00
C GLN A 191 13.97 -20.62 -10.74
N ASP A 192 13.71 -21.68 -9.99
CA ASP A 192 13.07 -22.91 -10.49
C ASP A 192 11.67 -23.08 -9.90
N ILE A 193 10.93 -24.04 -10.45
CA ILE A 193 9.53 -24.26 -10.08
C ILE A 193 9.36 -24.76 -8.64
N MET A 194 10.29 -25.57 -8.12
CA MET A 194 10.20 -26.09 -6.76
C MET A 194 10.42 -24.97 -5.75
N ASN A 195 11.43 -24.14 -5.99
CA ASN A 195 11.68 -22.95 -5.19
C ASN A 195 10.53 -21.94 -5.29
N ALA A 196 9.94 -21.76 -6.47
CA ALA A 196 8.79 -20.87 -6.65
C ALA A 196 7.58 -21.35 -5.84
N MET A 197 7.29 -22.65 -5.87
CA MET A 197 6.21 -23.25 -5.06
C MET A 197 6.48 -23.10 -3.56
N ASN A 198 7.72 -23.28 -3.11
CA ASN A 198 8.11 -23.07 -1.71
C ASN A 198 7.95 -21.60 -1.29
N LEU A 199 8.31 -20.64 -2.14
CA LEU A 199 8.14 -19.21 -1.87
C LEU A 199 6.65 -18.85 -1.73
N VAL A 200 5.81 -19.35 -2.65
CA VAL A 200 4.35 -19.14 -2.60
C VAL A 200 3.78 -19.75 -1.33
N GLY A 201 4.15 -21.00 -0.99
CA GLY A 201 3.72 -21.66 0.24
C GLY A 201 4.14 -20.90 1.50
N THR A 202 5.41 -20.47 1.56
CA THR A 202 5.93 -19.68 2.69
C THR A 202 5.19 -18.35 2.83
N THR A 203 4.94 -17.66 1.71
CA THR A 203 4.21 -16.38 1.72
C THR A 203 2.78 -16.58 2.18
N LYS A 204 2.12 -17.65 1.74
CA LYS A 204 0.79 -18.04 2.19
C LYS A 204 0.77 -18.29 3.70
N ASP A 205 1.70 -19.07 4.22
CA ASP A 205 1.79 -19.36 5.66
C ASP A 205 1.99 -18.08 6.48
N ILE A 206 2.77 -17.12 5.99
CA ILE A 206 2.97 -15.82 6.65
C ILE A 206 1.67 -15.01 6.65
N LEU A 207 0.95 -14.96 5.52
CA LEU A 207 -0.34 -14.25 5.42
C LEU A 207 -1.41 -14.90 6.32
N GLU A 208 -1.43 -16.23 6.42
CA GLU A 208 -2.32 -16.96 7.34
C GLU A 208 -1.96 -16.67 8.81
N LYS A 209 -0.67 -16.62 9.15
CA LYS A 209 -0.23 -16.24 10.50
C LYS A 209 -0.61 -14.80 10.83
N LEU A 210 -0.44 -13.85 9.89
CA LEU A 210 -0.90 -12.47 10.05
C LEU A 210 -2.40 -12.40 10.32
N ARG A 211 -3.19 -13.23 9.63
CA ARG A 211 -4.64 -13.32 9.80
C ARG A 211 -5.06 -13.87 11.17
N LEU A 212 -4.43 -14.96 11.63
CA LEU A 212 -4.89 -15.71 12.80
C LEU A 212 -4.24 -15.24 14.11
N ASN A 213 -2.92 -15.05 14.10
CA ASN A 213 -2.11 -14.90 15.32
C ASN A 213 -1.32 -13.58 15.35
N GLY A 214 -1.14 -12.92 14.20
CA GLY A 214 -0.38 -11.68 14.07
C GLY A 214 -1.16 -10.42 14.45
N SER A 215 -2.44 -10.56 14.82
CA SER A 215 -3.32 -9.43 15.13
C SER A 215 -2.78 -8.58 16.28
N GLU A 216 -2.34 -9.17 17.39
CA GLU A 216 -1.86 -8.40 18.55
C GLU A 216 -0.59 -7.60 18.25
N THR A 217 0.41 -8.23 17.62
CA THR A 217 1.66 -7.56 17.22
C THR A 217 1.40 -6.45 16.21
N PHE A 218 0.52 -6.70 15.24
CA PHE A 218 0.13 -5.69 14.24
C PHE A 218 -0.61 -4.52 14.89
N ILE A 219 -1.59 -4.80 15.76
CA ILE A 219 -2.34 -3.80 16.50
C ILE A 219 -1.43 -2.96 17.39
N GLY A 220 -0.43 -3.59 18.04
CA GLY A 220 0.58 -2.87 18.82
C GLY A 220 1.40 -1.88 17.99
N LYS A 221 1.77 -2.24 16.74
CA LYS A 221 2.46 -1.30 15.82
C LYS A 221 1.56 -0.12 15.45
N VAL A 222 0.28 -0.38 15.17
CA VAL A 222 -0.69 0.68 14.84
C VAL A 222 -0.95 1.58 16.04
N ASP A 223 -1.10 1.01 17.24
CA ASP A 223 -1.28 1.75 18.49
C ASP A 223 -0.10 2.68 18.78
N LEU A 224 1.14 2.19 18.62
CA LEU A 224 2.34 3.00 18.78
C LEU A 224 2.36 4.19 17.80
N PHE A 225 2.01 3.93 16.53
CA PHE A 225 1.91 4.98 15.52
C PHE A 225 0.82 6.00 15.86
N CYS A 226 -0.38 5.53 16.22
CA CYS A 226 -1.48 6.40 16.61
C CYS A 226 -1.12 7.26 17.82
N LYS A 227 -0.48 6.71 18.84
CA LYS A 227 0.00 7.46 20.01
C LYS A 227 1.04 8.51 19.64
N LYS A 228 2.01 8.14 18.79
CA LYS A 228 3.05 9.07 18.33
C LYS A 228 2.45 10.30 17.64
N HIS A 229 1.40 10.09 16.85
CA HIS A 229 0.76 11.16 16.08
C HIS A 229 -0.52 11.70 16.72
N ASP A 230 -0.83 11.42 17.99
CA ASP A 230 -2.04 11.90 18.67
C ASP A 230 -3.34 11.59 17.88
N ILE A 231 -3.51 10.33 17.49
CA ILE A 231 -4.68 9.82 16.77
C ILE A 231 -5.48 8.92 17.70
N ASP A 232 -6.74 9.26 17.89
CA ASP A 232 -7.66 8.48 18.73
C ASP A 232 -7.88 7.07 18.16
N MET A 233 -7.31 6.09 18.87
CA MET A 233 -7.57 4.68 18.60
C MET A 233 -8.84 4.22 19.34
N PRO A 234 -9.86 3.70 18.64
CA PRO A 234 -11.04 3.17 19.30
C PRO A 234 -10.70 1.93 20.13
N ASN A 235 -11.43 1.73 21.24
CA ASN A 235 -11.24 0.56 22.07
C ASN A 235 -11.63 -0.71 21.30
N MET A 236 -10.64 -1.55 21.01
CA MET A 236 -10.81 -2.77 20.20
C MET A 236 -11.43 -3.93 20.98
N ASN A 237 -11.53 -3.83 22.31
CA ASN A 237 -12.03 -4.88 23.21
C ASN A 237 -13.51 -4.70 23.59
N THR A 238 -14.17 -3.63 23.15
CA THR A 238 -15.58 -3.39 23.49
C THR A 238 -16.53 -4.29 22.69
N GLN A 239 -17.39 -5.04 23.40
CA GLN A 239 -18.42 -5.88 22.78
C GLN A 239 -19.41 -5.06 21.94
N TYR A 240 -19.77 -5.63 20.80
CA TYR A 240 -20.81 -5.14 19.90
C TYR A 240 -22.19 -5.16 20.57
N LYS A 241 -22.83 -3.99 20.66
CA LYS A 241 -24.25 -3.85 21.03
C LYS A 241 -25.03 -3.38 19.81
N VAL A 242 -25.97 -4.19 19.32
CA VAL A 242 -26.93 -3.80 18.28
C VAL A 242 -27.86 -2.73 18.86
N GLY A 243 -27.85 -1.51 18.30
CA GLY A 243 -28.77 -0.44 18.66
C GLY A 243 -28.86 0.64 17.58
N THR A 244 -30.00 1.32 17.50
CA THR A 244 -30.34 2.33 16.47
C THR A 244 -30.06 3.78 16.90
N GLY A 245 -29.31 4.02 17.99
CA GLY A 245 -29.02 5.35 18.53
C GLY A 245 -27.68 5.96 18.09
N ARG A 246 -27.55 7.30 18.17
CA ARG A 246 -26.33 8.08 17.84
C ARG A 246 -25.06 7.66 18.60
N SER A 247 -25.19 6.92 19.71
CA SER A 247 -24.07 6.30 20.44
C SER A 247 -23.54 5.00 19.82
N CYS A 248 -24.14 4.49 18.73
CA CYS A 248 -23.82 3.19 18.13
C CYS A 248 -22.74 3.21 17.03
N LEU A 249 -22.01 4.31 16.86
CA LEU A 249 -20.97 4.40 15.81
C LEU A 249 -19.62 3.77 16.18
N VAL A 250 -19.44 3.31 17.43
CA VAL A 250 -18.13 2.83 17.91
C VAL A 250 -17.89 1.32 17.69
N SER A 251 -18.81 0.57 17.08
CA SER A 251 -18.69 -0.91 16.98
C SER A 251 -18.71 -1.52 15.56
N LYS A 252 -18.75 -0.71 14.50
CA LYS A 252 -18.63 -1.23 13.13
C LYS A 252 -17.18 -1.45 12.67
N ARG A 253 -16.21 -0.78 13.30
CA ARG A 253 -14.81 -0.74 12.80
C ARG A 253 -14.04 -2.05 13.04
N THR A 254 -14.15 -2.70 14.19
CA THR A 254 -13.43 -3.96 14.49
C THR A 254 -13.88 -5.13 13.61
N ILE A 255 -15.19 -5.22 13.31
CA ILE A 255 -15.75 -6.24 12.40
C ILE A 255 -15.35 -5.96 10.95
N LEU A 256 -15.38 -4.69 10.53
CA LEU A 256 -14.85 -4.30 9.21
C LEU A 256 -13.35 -4.65 9.10
N GLN A 257 -12.55 -4.42 10.15
CA GLN A 257 -11.11 -4.69 10.13
C GLN A 257 -10.77 -6.17 10.00
N LEU A 258 -11.40 -7.04 10.80
CA LEU A 258 -11.26 -8.49 10.67
C LEU A 258 -11.81 -8.99 9.31
N SER A 259 -12.91 -8.41 8.82
CA SER A 259 -13.46 -8.73 7.51
C SER A 259 -12.53 -8.29 6.37
N ILE A 260 -11.89 -7.12 6.47
CA ILE A 260 -10.96 -6.61 5.44
C ILE A 260 -9.71 -7.49 5.39
N ILE A 261 -9.11 -7.80 6.54
CA ILE A 261 -7.97 -8.72 6.63
C ILE A 261 -8.38 -10.09 6.07
N THR A 262 -9.56 -10.59 6.45
CA THR A 262 -10.07 -11.89 5.99
C THR A 262 -10.32 -11.91 4.49
N THR A 263 -11.02 -10.92 3.93
CA THR A 263 -11.34 -10.85 2.50
C THR A 263 -10.07 -10.69 1.67
N LEU A 264 -9.14 -9.82 2.05
CA LEU A 264 -7.89 -9.63 1.32
C LEU A 264 -7.00 -10.87 1.35
N THR A 265 -6.75 -11.41 2.55
CA THR A 265 -5.88 -12.60 2.67
C THR A 265 -6.52 -13.81 2.00
N TYR A 266 -7.84 -13.98 2.10
CA TYR A 266 -8.55 -15.07 1.41
C TYR A 266 -8.49 -14.94 -0.11
N SER A 267 -8.79 -13.76 -0.66
CA SER A 267 -8.72 -13.53 -2.11
C SER A 267 -7.29 -13.61 -2.67
N MET A 268 -6.27 -13.43 -1.83
CA MET A 268 -4.86 -13.63 -2.21
C MET A 268 -4.40 -15.09 -2.10
N MET A 269 -5.16 -15.96 -1.44
CA MET A 269 -4.82 -17.37 -1.22
C MET A 269 -5.55 -18.35 -2.14
N GLN A 270 -6.57 -17.89 -2.87
CA GLN A 270 -7.26 -18.64 -3.92
C GLN A 270 -6.52 -18.53 -5.26
#